data_AF-A0A8J8HMQ1-F1
#
_entry.id   AF-A0A8J8HMQ1-F1
#
_cell.length_a   1.000
_cell.length_b   1.000
_cell.length_c   1.000
_cell.angle_alpha   90.00
_cell.angle_beta   90.00
_cell.angle_gamma   90.00
#
_symmetry.space_group_name_H-M   'P 1'
#
loop_
_entity.id
_entity.type
_entity.pdbx_description
1 polymer ?
#
loop_
_entity_poly.entity_id
_entity_poly.type
_entity_poly.pdbx_seq_one_letter_code
_entity_poly.pdbx_strand_id
1 'polypeptide(L)'
;MWILEGEAKLTGSLIAAGASLLVSVVSAVLAARHKRETDRELETLKDRLQSAAKERDARRDYEYEARKRIYEECEPLLFQATEAAAKARDRIASLARTAAQGRLKPGEGSWLEIDPYYLRSTIYYLLAPMAVFRLLRSRMTWLDLSLEPAIGTHYALLKEAAGMFTRDFELAGCEPKLAYDPHSEPTREQVAAAPAIYRWQGWAHGDLERSLDLLIREDGKGRLQLVSYGEFDKHFRKGDKSGKDDHALLQAWEEFFRPFHPARLPVLWRVLVAQAILYQGLENLHRSGAEGTPRPLAAVGPDPRFDWREPGTEASIAASASAQEAALALLRTRVPALFG
;
A
#
# COMPACT_ATOMS: atom_id res chain seq x y z
N MET A 1 43.09 -96.24 -42.13
CA MET A 1 43.20 -95.24 -41.05
C MET A 1 42.88 -93.84 -41.60
N TRP A 2 41.65 -93.64 -42.14
CA TRP A 2 41.18 -92.36 -42.74
C TRP A 2 39.66 -92.14 -42.56
N ILE A 3 38.98 -93.04 -41.84
CA ILE A 3 37.51 -93.02 -41.70
C ILE A 3 37.07 -92.45 -40.33
N LEU A 4 37.99 -92.29 -39.36
CA LEU A 4 37.68 -91.75 -38.03
C LEU A 4 37.82 -90.21 -37.91
N GLU A 5 38.35 -89.51 -38.92
CA GLU A 5 38.50 -88.03 -38.89
C GLU A 5 37.24 -87.27 -39.30
N GLY A 6 36.29 -87.92 -39.98
CA GLY A 6 35.04 -87.31 -40.45
C GLY A 6 34.00 -87.12 -39.34
N GLU A 7 33.90 -88.07 -38.40
CA GLU A 7 32.91 -88.03 -37.31
C GLU A 7 33.26 -87.00 -36.22
N ALA A 8 34.55 -86.78 -35.95
CA ALA A 8 35.01 -85.76 -35.01
C ALA A 8 34.75 -84.32 -35.51
N LYS A 9 34.81 -84.09 -36.84
CA LYS A 9 34.48 -82.80 -37.44
C LYS A 9 32.98 -82.52 -37.47
N LEU A 10 32.15 -83.55 -37.65
CA LEU A 10 30.69 -83.42 -37.66
C LEU A 10 30.11 -83.16 -36.26
N THR A 11 30.67 -83.81 -35.24
CA THR A 11 30.28 -83.59 -33.83
C THR A 11 30.72 -82.22 -33.31
N GLY A 12 31.93 -81.77 -33.66
CA GLY A 12 32.42 -80.43 -33.30
C GLY A 12 31.60 -79.29 -33.93
N SER A 13 31.16 -79.44 -35.19
CA SER A 13 30.34 -78.42 -35.87
C SER A 13 28.91 -78.34 -35.33
N LEU A 14 28.30 -79.48 -34.93
CA LEU A 14 26.99 -79.51 -34.28
C LEU A 14 27.01 -78.86 -32.89
N ILE A 15 28.07 -79.08 -32.10
CA ILE A 15 28.25 -78.43 -30.79
C ILE A 15 28.45 -76.92 -30.96
N ALA A 16 29.28 -76.49 -31.93
CA ALA A 16 29.51 -75.08 -32.22
C ALA A 16 28.24 -74.36 -32.73
N ALA A 17 27.44 -75.02 -33.57
CA ALA A 17 26.15 -74.51 -34.03
C ALA A 17 25.13 -74.40 -32.89
N GLY A 18 25.06 -75.41 -32.01
CA GLY A 18 24.20 -75.38 -30.82
C GLY A 18 24.58 -74.27 -29.82
N ALA A 19 25.88 -74.08 -29.58
CA ALA A 19 26.38 -72.99 -28.74
C ALA A 19 26.08 -71.61 -29.35
N SER A 20 26.23 -71.46 -30.66
CA SER A 20 25.92 -70.20 -31.37
C SER A 20 24.43 -69.86 -31.35
N LEU A 21 23.56 -70.88 -31.47
CA LEU A 21 22.11 -70.72 -31.33
C LEU A 21 21.72 -70.31 -29.90
N LEU A 22 22.34 -70.91 -28.88
CA LEU A 22 22.11 -70.53 -27.48
C LEU A 22 22.54 -69.09 -27.21
N VAL A 23 23.71 -68.67 -27.69
CA VAL A 23 24.20 -67.29 -27.53
C VAL A 23 23.28 -66.29 -28.24
N SER A 24 22.77 -66.62 -29.43
CA SER A 24 21.85 -65.73 -30.17
C SER A 24 20.49 -65.60 -29.48
N VAL A 25 19.93 -66.69 -28.94
CA VAL A 25 18.68 -66.68 -28.17
C VAL A 25 18.84 -65.87 -26.88
N VAL A 26 19.92 -66.10 -26.12
CA VAL A 26 20.20 -65.34 -24.89
C VAL A 26 20.38 -63.85 -25.20
N SER A 27 21.12 -63.51 -26.26
CA SER A 27 21.33 -62.12 -26.69
C SER A 27 20.01 -61.46 -27.11
N ALA A 28 19.15 -62.17 -27.84
CA ALA A 28 17.84 -61.68 -28.24
C ALA A 28 16.90 -61.44 -27.04
N VAL A 29 16.92 -62.33 -26.04
CA VAL A 29 16.13 -62.19 -24.81
C VAL A 29 16.63 -61.02 -23.97
N LEU A 30 17.95 -60.88 -23.80
CA LEU A 30 18.55 -59.74 -23.09
C LEU A 30 18.26 -58.42 -23.80
N ALA A 31 18.40 -58.37 -25.13
CA ALA A 31 18.07 -57.19 -25.92
C ALA A 31 16.58 -56.83 -25.81
N ALA A 32 15.68 -57.81 -25.85
CA ALA A 32 14.24 -57.58 -25.68
C ALA A 32 13.90 -57.08 -24.27
N ARG A 33 14.57 -57.60 -23.24
CA ARG A 33 14.40 -57.14 -21.85
C ARG A 33 14.91 -55.71 -21.68
N HIS A 34 16.12 -55.43 -22.17
CA HIS A 34 16.72 -54.11 -22.10
C HIS A 34 15.89 -53.07 -22.87
N LYS A 35 15.38 -53.44 -24.05
CA LYS A 35 14.46 -52.58 -24.81
C LYS A 35 13.19 -52.28 -24.04
N ARG A 36 12.55 -53.28 -23.41
CA ARG A 36 11.35 -53.06 -22.58
C ARG A 36 11.62 -52.15 -21.38
N GLU A 37 12.79 -52.28 -20.76
CA GLU A 37 13.19 -51.43 -19.65
C GLU A 37 13.41 -49.99 -20.10
N THR A 38 14.15 -49.79 -21.19
CA THR A 38 14.35 -48.48 -21.81
C THR A 38 13.03 -47.85 -22.29
N ASP A 39 12.12 -48.63 -22.88
CA ASP A 39 10.80 -48.15 -23.32
C ASP A 39 9.96 -47.67 -22.12
N ARG A 40 10.00 -48.41 -20.99
CA ARG A 40 9.32 -48.02 -19.74
C ARG A 40 9.92 -46.77 -19.12
N GLU A 41 11.25 -46.69 -19.03
CA GLU A 41 11.93 -45.49 -18.54
C GLU A 41 11.57 -44.28 -19.39
N LEU A 42 11.52 -44.44 -20.71
CA LEU A 42 11.16 -43.38 -21.64
C LEU A 42 9.70 -42.94 -21.51
N GLU A 43 8.77 -43.88 -21.25
CA GLU A 43 7.37 -43.57 -20.95
C GLU A 43 7.24 -42.80 -19.62
N THR A 44 7.88 -43.28 -18.54
CA THR A 44 7.85 -42.58 -17.24
C THR A 44 8.47 -41.19 -17.31
N LEU A 45 9.54 -41.02 -18.10
CA LEU A 45 10.17 -39.72 -18.31
C LEU A 45 9.24 -38.78 -19.11
N LYS A 46 8.57 -39.28 -20.15
CA LYS A 46 7.56 -38.53 -20.91
C LYS A 46 6.41 -38.07 -20.02
N ASP A 47 5.88 -38.96 -19.18
CA ASP A 47 4.78 -38.64 -18.28
C ASP A 47 5.18 -37.58 -17.25
N ARG A 48 6.40 -37.68 -16.69
CA ARG A 48 6.96 -36.67 -15.78
C ARG A 48 7.14 -35.32 -16.46
N LEU A 49 7.70 -35.30 -17.68
CA LEU A 49 7.88 -34.07 -18.44
C LEU A 49 6.54 -33.43 -18.83
N GLN A 50 5.58 -34.23 -19.27
CA GLN A 50 4.23 -33.74 -19.60
C GLN A 50 3.50 -33.20 -18.37
N SER A 51 3.62 -33.87 -17.22
CA SER A 51 3.01 -33.41 -15.97
C SER A 51 3.63 -32.10 -15.49
N ALA A 52 4.97 -31.99 -15.51
CA ALA A 52 5.67 -30.75 -15.17
C ALA A 52 5.38 -29.60 -16.15
N ALA A 53 5.20 -29.90 -17.45
CA ALA A 53 4.79 -28.90 -18.44
C ALA A 53 3.38 -28.38 -18.15
N LYS A 54 2.41 -29.28 -17.93
CA LYS A 54 1.02 -28.92 -17.57
C LYS A 54 0.96 -28.09 -16.30
N GLU A 55 1.75 -28.42 -15.28
CA GLU A 55 1.81 -27.65 -14.04
C GLU A 55 2.35 -26.23 -14.27
N ARG A 56 3.42 -26.09 -15.06
CA ARG A 56 3.97 -24.77 -15.42
C ARG A 56 2.99 -23.96 -16.25
N ASP A 57 2.31 -24.58 -17.21
CA ASP A 57 1.32 -23.91 -18.06
C ASP A 57 0.13 -23.44 -17.21
N ALA A 58 -0.42 -24.31 -16.36
CA ALA A 58 -1.50 -23.94 -15.43
C ALA A 58 -1.08 -22.79 -14.49
N ARG A 59 0.17 -22.81 -14.00
CA ARG A 59 0.71 -21.71 -13.18
C ARG A 59 0.83 -20.41 -13.96
N ARG A 60 1.33 -20.46 -15.20
CA ARG A 60 1.44 -19.27 -16.06
C ARG A 60 0.08 -18.66 -16.38
N ASP A 61 -0.90 -19.50 -16.68
CA ASP A 61 -2.27 -19.06 -16.97
C ASP A 61 -2.89 -18.40 -15.74
N TYR A 62 -2.71 -19.00 -14.56
CA TYR A 62 -3.11 -18.41 -13.30
C TYR A 62 -2.44 -17.04 -13.06
N GLU A 63 -1.11 -16.98 -13.16
CA GLU A 63 -0.36 -15.74 -12.90
C GLU A 63 -0.75 -14.64 -13.89
N TYR A 64 -0.97 -14.98 -15.16
CA TYR A 64 -1.41 -14.05 -16.18
C TYR A 64 -2.80 -13.48 -15.86
N GLU A 65 -3.79 -14.33 -15.58
CA GLU A 65 -5.15 -13.90 -15.25
C GLU A 65 -5.22 -13.15 -13.92
N ALA A 66 -4.38 -13.49 -12.95
CA ALA A 66 -4.28 -12.79 -11.68
C ALA A 66 -3.67 -11.39 -11.86
N ARG A 67 -2.55 -11.26 -12.60
CA ARG A 67 -1.95 -9.96 -12.94
C ARG A 67 -2.91 -9.08 -13.72
N LYS A 68 -3.58 -9.63 -14.72
CA LYS A 68 -4.58 -8.90 -15.51
C LYS A 68 -5.66 -8.29 -14.61
N ARG A 69 -6.22 -9.07 -13.68
CA ARG A 69 -7.20 -8.57 -12.70
C ARG A 69 -6.64 -7.49 -11.80
N ILE A 70 -5.40 -7.65 -11.34
CA ILE A 70 -4.71 -6.64 -10.53
C ILE A 70 -4.62 -5.31 -11.31
N TYR A 71 -4.19 -5.33 -12.56
CA TYR A 71 -4.08 -4.13 -13.38
C TYR A 71 -5.46 -3.49 -13.65
N GLU A 72 -6.46 -4.30 -14.03
CA GLU A 72 -7.81 -3.82 -14.35
C GLU A 72 -8.52 -3.18 -13.14
N GLU A 73 -8.36 -3.75 -11.94
CA GLU A 73 -9.07 -3.30 -10.74
C GLU A 73 -8.27 -2.29 -9.89
N CYS A 74 -6.93 -2.43 -9.80
CA CYS A 74 -6.12 -1.61 -8.90
C CYS A 74 -5.49 -0.39 -9.57
N GLU A 75 -4.99 -0.51 -10.81
CA GLU A 75 -4.20 0.56 -11.44
C GLU A 75 -4.96 1.89 -11.57
N PRO A 76 -6.24 1.91 -11.98
CA PRO A 76 -7.02 3.16 -12.01
C PRO A 76 -7.15 3.81 -10.64
N LEU A 77 -7.31 3.01 -9.58
CA LEU A 77 -7.43 3.50 -8.21
C LEU A 77 -6.08 3.98 -7.67
N LEU A 78 -4.97 3.32 -8.02
CA LEU A 78 -3.63 3.76 -7.66
C LEU A 78 -3.26 5.10 -8.32
N PHE A 79 -3.64 5.27 -9.59
CA PHE A 79 -3.50 6.55 -10.28
C PHE A 79 -4.31 7.65 -9.57
N GLN A 80 -5.60 7.38 -9.30
CA GLN A 80 -6.47 8.31 -8.57
C GLN A 80 -5.94 8.62 -7.17
N ALA A 81 -5.39 7.63 -6.47
CA ALA A 81 -4.81 7.80 -5.14
C ALA A 81 -3.56 8.67 -5.17
N THR A 82 -2.71 8.51 -6.18
CA THR A 82 -1.50 9.33 -6.37
C THR A 82 -1.86 10.79 -6.63
N GLU A 83 -2.84 11.05 -7.50
CA GLU A 83 -3.38 12.39 -7.77
C GLU A 83 -4.00 13.03 -6.52
N ALA A 84 -4.78 12.25 -5.75
CA ALA A 84 -5.36 12.73 -4.51
C ALA A 84 -4.28 13.03 -3.46
N ALA A 85 -3.27 12.16 -3.33
CA ALA A 85 -2.15 12.29 -2.41
C ALA A 85 -1.33 13.54 -2.70
N ALA A 86 -1.05 13.84 -3.98
CA ALA A 86 -0.37 15.06 -4.39
C ALA A 86 -1.16 16.31 -3.94
N LYS A 87 -2.47 16.36 -4.19
CA LYS A 87 -3.35 17.46 -3.76
C LYS A 87 -3.40 17.61 -2.23
N ALA A 88 -3.43 16.50 -1.50
CA ALA A 88 -3.40 16.49 -0.05
C ALA A 88 -2.08 17.05 0.49
N ARG A 89 -0.95 16.61 -0.08
CA ARG A 89 0.39 17.12 0.26
C ARG A 89 0.52 18.62 -0.01
N ASP A 90 0.06 19.08 -1.17
CA ASP A 90 0.04 20.51 -1.50
C ASP A 90 -0.86 21.31 -0.56
N ARG A 91 -1.98 20.72 -0.12
CA ARG A 91 -2.85 21.32 0.89
C ARG A 91 -2.15 21.46 2.24
N ILE A 92 -1.39 20.46 2.67
CA ILE A 92 -0.63 20.48 3.93
C ILE A 92 0.48 21.55 3.86
N ALA A 93 1.21 21.63 2.75
CA ALA A 93 2.17 22.71 2.49
C ALA A 93 1.48 24.10 2.48
N SER A 94 0.27 24.18 1.91
CA SER A 94 -0.53 25.40 1.94
C SER A 94 -0.91 25.82 3.36
N LEU A 95 -1.29 24.88 4.23
CA LEU A 95 -1.56 25.16 5.65
C LEU A 95 -0.33 25.71 6.37
N ALA A 96 0.85 25.11 6.17
CA ALA A 96 2.09 25.63 6.73
C ALA A 96 2.37 27.06 6.26
N ARG A 97 2.29 27.31 4.96
CA ARG A 97 2.47 28.65 4.40
C ARG A 97 1.45 29.66 4.93
N THR A 98 0.17 29.27 5.06
CA THR A 98 -0.88 30.15 5.60
C THR A 98 -0.63 30.47 7.07
N ALA A 99 -0.15 29.50 7.87
CA ALA A 99 0.29 29.73 9.24
C ALA A 99 1.49 30.70 9.31
N ALA A 100 2.49 30.51 8.44
CA ALA A 100 3.68 31.36 8.35
C ALA A 100 3.37 32.81 7.96
N GLN A 101 2.20 33.05 7.36
CA GLN A 101 1.69 34.37 7.01
C GLN A 101 0.82 34.98 8.12
N GLY A 102 0.69 34.33 9.28
CA GLY A 102 -0.19 34.73 10.37
C GLY A 102 -1.68 34.52 10.10
N ARG A 103 -2.05 33.91 8.97
CA ARG A 103 -3.45 33.79 8.52
C ARG A 103 -4.22 32.61 9.12
N LEU A 104 -3.60 31.87 10.04
CA LEU A 104 -4.26 30.84 10.86
C LEU A 104 -4.30 31.21 12.37
N LYS A 105 -3.93 32.45 12.73
CA LYS A 105 -3.96 32.90 14.13
C LYS A 105 -5.42 33.00 14.62
N PRO A 106 -5.77 32.45 15.80
CA PRO A 106 -7.12 32.55 16.34
C PRO A 106 -7.57 34.00 16.52
N GLY A 107 -8.82 34.32 16.15
CA GLY A 107 -9.40 35.65 16.36
C GLY A 107 -8.95 36.75 15.39
N GLU A 108 -7.91 36.53 14.57
CA GLU A 108 -7.35 37.51 13.62
C GLU A 108 -7.83 37.28 12.17
N GLY A 109 -9.04 36.75 11.98
CA GLY A 109 -9.52 36.41 10.64
C GLY A 109 -8.81 35.19 10.05
N SER A 110 -8.63 34.15 10.89
CA SER A 110 -8.12 32.84 10.45
C SER A 110 -8.88 32.37 9.23
N TRP A 111 -8.17 31.99 8.16
CA TRP A 111 -8.79 31.53 6.92
C TRP A 111 -9.66 30.28 7.12
N LEU A 112 -9.34 29.46 8.13
CA LEU A 112 -10.16 28.30 8.50
C LEU A 112 -11.44 28.70 9.26
N GLU A 113 -11.51 29.91 9.81
CA GLU A 113 -12.70 30.45 10.48
C GLU A 113 -13.59 31.25 9.52
N ILE A 114 -12.99 32.12 8.70
CA ILE A 114 -13.72 33.11 7.89
C ILE A 114 -14.05 32.63 6.47
N ASP A 115 -13.34 31.64 5.94
CA ASP A 115 -13.56 31.11 4.58
C ASP A 115 -14.05 29.65 4.66
N PRO A 116 -15.37 29.43 4.60
CA PRO A 116 -15.95 28.08 4.59
C PRO A 116 -15.44 27.22 3.42
N TYR A 117 -15.11 27.83 2.28
CA TYR A 117 -14.56 27.09 1.14
C TYR A 117 -13.14 26.62 1.45
N TYR A 118 -12.28 27.45 2.03
CA TYR A 118 -10.92 27.04 2.41
C TYR A 118 -10.94 25.90 3.43
N LEU A 119 -11.79 25.99 4.46
CA LEU A 119 -11.95 24.92 5.45
C LEU A 119 -12.46 23.61 4.81
N ARG A 120 -13.56 23.65 4.06
CA ARG A 120 -14.16 22.44 3.48
C ARG A 120 -13.30 21.79 2.41
N SER A 121 -12.66 22.59 1.57
CA SER A 121 -11.70 22.07 0.58
C SER A 121 -10.49 21.43 1.27
N THR A 122 -10.03 21.99 2.39
CA THR A 122 -8.98 21.39 3.21
C THR A 122 -9.41 20.01 3.72
N ILE A 123 -10.60 19.90 4.34
CA ILE A 123 -11.15 18.63 4.82
C ILE A 123 -11.23 17.62 3.66
N TYR A 124 -11.84 18.00 2.53
CA TYR A 124 -11.99 17.12 1.38
C TYR A 124 -10.64 16.60 0.86
N TYR A 125 -9.66 17.49 0.63
CA TYR A 125 -8.37 17.08 0.08
C TYR A 125 -7.57 16.22 1.05
N LEU A 126 -7.71 16.41 2.37
CA LEU A 126 -7.06 15.53 3.34
C LEU A 126 -7.71 14.14 3.40
N LEU A 127 -9.03 14.05 3.23
CA LEU A 127 -9.77 12.78 3.29
C LEU A 127 -9.74 11.99 1.97
N ALA A 128 -9.64 12.66 0.82
CA ALA A 128 -9.74 12.04 -0.49
C ALA A 128 -8.78 10.86 -0.75
N PRO A 129 -7.45 10.94 -0.44
CA PRO A 129 -6.54 9.81 -0.65
C PRO A 129 -6.95 8.57 0.15
N MET A 130 -7.47 8.78 1.36
CA MET A 130 -7.90 7.72 2.27
C MET A 130 -9.22 7.08 1.79
N ALA A 131 -10.12 7.88 1.22
CA ALA A 131 -11.33 7.37 0.58
C ALA A 131 -11.00 6.52 -0.67
N VAL A 132 -10.01 6.93 -1.48
CA VAL A 132 -9.51 6.09 -2.60
C VAL A 132 -8.86 4.81 -2.09
N PHE A 133 -8.09 4.86 -1.00
CA PHE A 133 -7.58 3.65 -0.35
C PHE A 133 -8.71 2.70 0.08
N ARG A 134 -9.82 3.24 0.59
CA ARG A 134 -10.99 2.43 0.96
C ARG A 134 -11.64 1.75 -0.25
N LEU A 135 -11.73 2.43 -1.40
CA LEU A 135 -12.13 1.83 -2.68
C LEU A 135 -11.15 0.73 -3.11
N LEU A 136 -9.85 0.98 -3.00
CA LEU A 136 -8.83 -0.01 -3.35
C LEU A 136 -8.94 -1.26 -2.46
N ARG A 137 -9.11 -1.07 -1.14
CA ARG A 137 -9.29 -2.17 -0.18
C ARG A 137 -10.48 -3.07 -0.52
N SER A 138 -11.60 -2.51 -0.99
CA SER A 138 -12.78 -3.33 -1.34
C SER A 138 -12.59 -4.18 -2.60
N ARG A 139 -11.66 -3.79 -3.49
CA ARG A 139 -11.29 -4.55 -4.69
C ARG A 139 -10.23 -5.62 -4.44
N MET A 140 -9.47 -5.51 -3.34
CA MET A 140 -8.29 -6.33 -3.09
C MET A 140 -8.53 -7.66 -2.38
N THR A 141 -9.74 -7.93 -1.87
CA THR A 141 -10.05 -9.15 -1.08
C THR A 141 -9.68 -10.47 -1.78
N TRP A 142 -9.55 -10.46 -3.12
CA TRP A 142 -9.29 -11.65 -3.93
C TRP A 142 -7.97 -11.60 -4.72
N LEU A 143 -7.09 -10.63 -4.44
CA LEU A 143 -5.88 -10.38 -5.23
C LEU A 143 -4.62 -10.86 -4.49
N ASP A 144 -3.78 -11.63 -5.18
CA ASP A 144 -2.46 -12.02 -4.69
C ASP A 144 -1.41 -10.94 -5.05
N LEU A 145 -1.12 -10.08 -4.08
CA LEU A 145 -0.13 -9.01 -4.25
C LEU A 145 1.31 -9.50 -4.37
N SER A 146 1.59 -10.79 -4.09
CA SER A 146 2.93 -11.34 -4.27
C SER A 146 3.36 -11.34 -5.74
N LEU A 147 2.39 -11.35 -6.67
CA LEU A 147 2.62 -11.28 -8.11
C LEU A 147 3.04 -9.89 -8.59
N GLU A 148 2.71 -8.84 -7.83
CA GLU A 148 2.96 -7.42 -8.16
C GLU A 148 3.46 -6.62 -6.94
N PRO A 149 4.74 -6.76 -6.55
CA PRO A 149 5.30 -6.13 -5.34
C PRO A 149 5.19 -4.60 -5.32
N ALA A 150 5.22 -3.95 -6.49
CA ALA A 150 5.06 -2.50 -6.61
C ALA A 150 3.66 -2.06 -6.14
N ILE A 151 2.62 -2.82 -6.48
CA ILE A 151 1.25 -2.56 -6.03
C ILE A 151 1.12 -2.83 -4.53
N GLY A 152 1.77 -3.89 -4.02
CA GLY A 152 1.89 -4.13 -2.59
C GLY A 152 2.51 -2.95 -1.83
N THR A 153 3.51 -2.29 -2.41
CA THR A 153 4.16 -1.11 -1.84
C THR A 153 3.24 0.11 -1.83
N HIS A 154 2.52 0.38 -2.93
CA HIS A 154 1.50 1.44 -2.96
C HIS A 154 0.43 1.22 -1.90
N TYR A 155 -0.06 -0.02 -1.78
CA TYR A 155 -1.06 -0.38 -0.78
C TYR A 155 -0.55 -0.14 0.64
N ALA A 156 0.69 -0.53 0.94
CA ALA A 156 1.29 -0.31 2.25
C ALA A 156 1.39 1.18 2.61
N LEU A 157 1.84 2.02 1.68
CA LEU A 157 1.89 3.47 1.84
C LEU A 157 0.50 4.07 2.09
N LEU A 158 -0.49 3.71 1.27
CA LEU A 158 -1.86 4.20 1.39
C LEU A 158 -2.53 3.74 2.69
N LYS A 159 -2.30 2.49 3.11
CA LYS A 159 -2.79 1.94 4.37
C LYS A 159 -2.27 2.72 5.56
N GLU A 160 -0.97 3.01 5.60
CA GLU A 160 -0.39 3.82 6.68
C GLU A 160 -0.91 5.26 6.67
N ALA A 161 -1.08 5.86 5.48
CA ALA A 161 -1.60 7.21 5.37
C ALA A 161 -3.06 7.31 5.84
N ALA A 162 -3.87 6.31 5.50
CA ALA A 162 -5.27 6.20 5.91
C ALA A 162 -5.44 5.99 7.41
N GLY A 163 -4.48 5.36 8.08
CA GLY A 163 -4.50 5.17 9.53
C GLY A 163 -3.96 6.36 10.33
N MET A 164 -3.36 7.38 9.71
CA MET A 164 -2.53 8.35 10.44
C MET A 164 -3.31 9.21 11.42
N PHE A 165 -4.58 9.55 11.11
CA PHE A 165 -5.44 10.30 12.05
C PHE A 165 -5.72 9.55 13.36
N THR A 166 -5.55 8.23 13.40
CA THR A 166 -5.77 7.42 14.61
C THR A 166 -4.47 7.16 15.38
N ARG A 167 -3.35 7.81 15.01
CA ARG A 167 -2.01 7.61 15.60
C ARG A 167 -1.49 8.84 16.34
N ASP A 168 -2.39 9.71 16.77
CA ASP A 168 -2.06 10.92 17.51
C ASP A 168 -1.21 10.64 18.76
N PHE A 169 -1.55 9.62 19.55
CA PHE A 169 -0.74 9.23 20.72
C PHE A 169 0.66 8.70 20.35
N GLU A 170 0.77 7.86 19.31
CA GLU A 170 2.06 7.34 18.83
C GLU A 170 2.97 8.50 18.37
N LEU A 171 2.42 9.46 17.63
CA LEU A 171 3.14 10.64 17.16
C LEU A 171 3.51 11.62 18.28
N ALA A 172 2.66 11.79 19.29
CA ALA A 172 2.97 12.61 20.45
C ALA A 172 4.12 12.01 21.29
N GLY A 173 4.19 10.68 21.35
CA GLY A 173 5.25 9.93 22.05
C GLY A 173 6.60 9.87 21.34
N CYS A 174 6.67 10.28 20.07
CA CYS A 174 7.93 10.39 19.32
C CYS A 174 8.75 11.59 19.79
N GLU A 175 10.08 11.46 19.78
CA GLU A 175 10.98 12.55 20.17
C GLU A 175 10.94 13.72 19.16
N PRO A 176 10.97 14.98 19.63
CA PRO A 176 10.83 15.39 21.03
C PRO A 176 9.40 15.13 21.53
N LYS A 177 9.26 14.49 22.70
CA LYS A 177 7.93 14.14 23.23
C LYS A 177 7.06 15.36 23.48
N LEU A 178 5.78 15.26 23.11
CA LEU A 178 4.77 16.27 23.42
C LEU A 178 4.00 15.86 24.67
N ALA A 179 3.74 16.82 25.56
CA ALA A 179 2.78 16.63 26.64
C ALA A 179 1.37 16.61 26.02
N TYR A 180 0.87 15.43 25.68
CA TYR A 180 -0.44 15.21 25.05
C TYR A 180 -1.25 14.25 25.92
N ASP A 181 -2.28 14.78 26.57
CA ASP A 181 -3.15 14.03 27.49
C ASP A 181 -4.58 14.56 27.42
N PRO A 182 -5.32 14.26 26.34
CA PRO A 182 -6.72 14.63 26.23
C PRO A 182 -7.65 13.76 27.12
N HIS A 183 -7.12 12.73 27.78
CA HIS A 183 -7.89 11.80 28.62
C HIS A 183 -7.94 12.20 30.08
N SER A 184 -7.21 13.23 30.51
CA SER A 184 -7.14 13.70 31.89
C SER A 184 -8.43 14.33 32.44
N GLU A 185 -9.57 14.17 31.75
CA GLU A 185 -10.84 14.86 32.02
C GLU A 185 -10.68 16.39 32.21
N PRO A 186 -10.01 17.09 31.28
CA PRO A 186 -9.71 18.50 31.44
C PRO A 186 -10.98 19.37 31.41
N THR A 187 -11.01 20.44 32.21
CA THR A 187 -12.09 21.43 32.14
C THR A 187 -12.04 22.20 30.82
N ARG A 188 -13.16 22.85 30.46
CA ARG A 188 -13.22 23.69 29.26
C ARG A 188 -12.19 24.82 29.29
N GLU A 189 -11.91 25.39 30.45
CA GLU A 189 -10.88 26.42 30.62
C GLU A 189 -9.48 25.86 30.36
N GLN A 190 -9.18 24.64 30.84
CA GLN A 190 -7.90 23.98 30.59
C GLN A 190 -7.70 23.69 29.10
N VAL A 191 -8.73 23.19 28.41
CA VAL A 191 -8.69 22.94 26.95
C VAL A 191 -8.49 24.26 26.17
N ALA A 192 -9.11 25.35 26.61
CA ALA A 192 -8.94 26.65 25.97
C ALA A 192 -7.53 27.23 26.18
N ALA A 193 -6.97 27.08 27.40
CA ALA A 193 -5.67 27.61 27.77
C ALA A 193 -4.50 26.80 27.20
N ALA A 194 -4.59 25.46 27.18
CA ALA A 194 -3.53 24.56 26.72
C ALA A 194 -4.07 23.47 25.77
N PRO A 195 -4.61 23.87 24.59
CA PRO A 195 -5.18 22.94 23.61
C PRO A 195 -4.16 21.92 23.10
N ALA A 196 -2.87 22.27 23.05
CA ALA A 196 -1.82 21.36 22.63
C ALA A 196 -1.71 20.10 23.51
N ILE A 197 -2.12 20.22 24.78
CA ILE A 197 -2.07 19.15 25.79
C ILE A 197 -3.41 18.45 25.88
N TYR A 198 -4.48 19.22 26.08
CA TYR A 198 -5.77 18.70 26.56
C TYR A 198 -6.82 18.52 25.46
N ARG A 199 -6.62 19.09 24.26
CA ARG A 199 -7.58 18.95 23.17
C ARG A 199 -7.26 17.69 22.36
N TRP A 200 -8.28 16.90 22.07
CA TRP A 200 -8.18 15.77 21.14
C TRP A 200 -7.69 16.23 19.75
N GLN A 201 -6.64 15.58 19.25
CA GLN A 201 -5.94 15.91 17.99
C GLN A 201 -5.81 14.72 17.03
N GLY A 202 -6.38 13.56 17.39
CA GLY A 202 -6.61 12.44 16.50
C GLY A 202 -8.07 12.32 16.06
N TRP A 203 -8.41 11.18 15.47
CA TRP A 203 -9.77 10.83 15.08
C TRP A 203 -10.05 9.38 15.47
N ALA A 204 -11.26 9.11 15.97
CA ALA A 204 -11.65 7.74 16.30
C ALA A 204 -11.72 6.88 15.04
N HIS A 205 -11.24 5.63 15.11
CA HIS A 205 -11.14 4.77 13.92
C HIS A 205 -12.49 4.56 13.22
N GLY A 206 -13.57 4.26 13.97
CA GLY A 206 -14.90 4.07 13.41
C GLY A 206 -15.46 5.35 12.77
N ASP A 207 -15.21 6.51 13.38
CA ASP A 207 -15.65 7.80 12.84
C ASP A 207 -14.88 8.17 11.58
N LEU A 208 -13.61 7.80 11.50
CA LEU A 208 -12.80 8.01 10.31
C LEU A 208 -13.36 7.18 9.17
N GLU A 209 -13.59 5.89 9.39
CA GLU A 209 -14.15 5.00 8.38
C GLU A 209 -15.51 5.49 7.86
N ARG A 210 -16.42 5.90 8.76
CA ARG A 210 -17.70 6.52 8.39
C ARG A 210 -17.52 7.79 7.58
N SER A 211 -16.52 8.62 7.91
CA SER A 211 -16.23 9.86 7.19
C SER A 211 -15.76 9.59 5.76
N LEU A 212 -14.97 8.53 5.56
CA LEU A 212 -14.50 8.13 4.23
C LEU A 212 -15.65 7.62 3.35
N ASP A 213 -16.65 6.96 3.93
CA ASP A 213 -17.85 6.53 3.19
C ASP A 213 -18.64 7.71 2.61
N LEU A 214 -18.64 8.87 3.27
CA LEU A 214 -19.30 10.07 2.76
C LEU A 214 -18.66 10.61 1.47
N LEU A 215 -17.39 10.26 1.21
CA LEU A 215 -16.66 10.63 0.00
C LEU A 215 -16.84 9.60 -1.13
N ILE A 216 -17.58 8.52 -0.91
CA ILE A 216 -17.77 7.45 -1.89
C ILE A 216 -19.23 7.42 -2.33
N ARG A 217 -19.45 7.37 -3.65
CA ARG A 217 -20.79 7.20 -4.23
C ARG A 217 -20.75 6.20 -5.37
N GLU A 218 -21.90 5.60 -5.62
CA GLU A 218 -22.11 4.72 -6.76
C GLU A 218 -22.34 5.57 -8.02
N ASP A 219 -21.64 5.26 -9.11
CA ASP A 219 -21.87 5.85 -10.42
C ASP A 219 -23.16 5.29 -11.06
N GLY A 220 -23.59 5.86 -12.20
CA GLY A 220 -24.79 5.38 -12.90
C GLY A 220 -24.71 3.93 -13.43
N LYS A 221 -23.56 3.26 -13.27
CA LYS A 221 -23.33 1.86 -13.66
C LYS A 221 -23.11 0.93 -12.45
N GLY A 222 -23.33 1.44 -11.25
CA GLY A 222 -23.19 0.63 -10.04
C GLY A 222 -21.78 0.57 -9.45
N ARG A 223 -20.84 1.39 -9.93
CA ARG A 223 -19.44 1.36 -9.48
C ARG A 223 -19.17 2.43 -8.44
N LEU A 224 -18.59 2.02 -7.33
CA LEU A 224 -18.15 2.96 -6.29
C LEU A 224 -16.99 3.83 -6.80
N GLN A 225 -17.12 5.15 -6.63
CA GLN A 225 -16.14 6.15 -7.02
C GLN A 225 -16.04 7.25 -5.95
N LEU A 226 -14.88 7.92 -5.92
CA LEU A 226 -14.68 9.12 -5.13
C LEU A 226 -15.56 10.25 -5.69
N VAL A 227 -16.31 10.94 -4.83
CA VAL A 227 -17.08 12.13 -5.21
C VAL A 227 -16.15 13.29 -5.54
N SER A 228 -16.57 14.16 -6.45
CA SER A 228 -15.88 15.43 -6.68
C SER A 228 -16.03 16.38 -5.48
N TYR A 229 -15.13 17.35 -5.35
CA TYR A 229 -15.27 18.39 -4.32
C TYR A 229 -16.61 19.13 -4.41
N GLY A 230 -17.09 19.40 -5.63
CA GLY A 230 -18.37 20.08 -5.83
C GLY A 230 -19.58 19.29 -5.32
N GLU A 231 -19.54 17.96 -5.41
CA GLU A 231 -20.55 17.08 -4.83
C GLU A 231 -20.42 17.02 -3.30
N PHE A 232 -19.20 16.91 -2.79
CA PHE A 232 -18.91 16.99 -1.36
C PHE A 232 -19.46 18.27 -0.74
N ASP A 233 -19.13 19.46 -1.28
CA ASP A 233 -19.60 20.74 -0.75
C ASP A 233 -21.13 20.91 -0.90
N LYS A 234 -21.75 20.37 -1.95
CA LYS A 234 -23.22 20.33 -2.07
C LYS A 234 -23.85 19.50 -0.97
N HIS A 235 -23.32 18.32 -0.69
CA HIS A 235 -23.79 17.43 0.37
C HIS A 235 -23.61 18.08 1.75
N PHE A 236 -22.44 18.71 1.95
CA PHE A 236 -22.10 19.46 3.15
C PHE A 236 -23.10 20.59 3.44
N ARG A 237 -23.46 21.39 2.42
CA ARG A 237 -24.35 22.55 2.58
C ARG A 237 -25.81 22.20 2.74
N LYS A 238 -26.29 21.24 1.94
CA LYS A 238 -27.74 20.99 1.86
C LYS A 238 -28.23 20.17 3.05
N GLY A 239 -27.36 19.35 3.64
CA GLY A 239 -27.76 18.24 4.51
C GLY A 239 -28.63 17.29 3.68
N ASP A 240 -28.19 16.07 3.43
CA ASP A 240 -29.10 15.15 2.75
C ASP A 240 -30.33 14.94 3.65
N LYS A 241 -31.53 14.95 3.06
CA LYS A 241 -32.78 14.80 3.84
C LYS A 241 -32.84 13.46 4.60
N SER A 242 -31.97 12.52 4.22
CA SER A 242 -31.79 11.18 4.76
C SER A 242 -30.71 11.04 5.84
N GLY A 243 -29.86 12.03 6.11
CA GLY A 243 -28.61 11.81 6.86
C GLY A 243 -28.28 12.86 7.93
N LYS A 244 -29.01 12.86 9.05
CA LYS A 244 -28.64 13.70 10.23
C LYS A 244 -27.25 13.34 10.77
N ASP A 245 -26.94 12.05 10.80
CA ASP A 245 -25.66 11.55 11.34
C ASP A 245 -24.47 11.90 10.42
N ASP A 246 -24.67 11.83 9.10
CA ASP A 246 -23.66 12.23 8.10
C ASP A 246 -23.32 13.72 8.25
N HIS A 247 -24.33 14.57 8.45
CA HIS A 247 -24.13 15.99 8.65
C HIS A 247 -23.40 16.30 9.97
N ALA A 248 -23.74 15.60 11.06
CA ALA A 248 -23.05 15.74 12.33
C ALA A 248 -21.56 15.35 12.24
N LEU A 249 -21.24 14.30 11.48
CA LEU A 249 -19.87 13.86 11.26
C LEU A 249 -19.05 14.90 10.46
N LEU A 250 -19.67 15.48 9.44
CA LEU A 250 -19.07 16.56 8.65
C LEU A 250 -18.87 17.84 9.48
N GLN A 251 -19.84 18.19 10.34
CA GLN A 251 -19.69 19.30 11.29
C GLN A 251 -18.55 19.05 12.29
N ALA A 252 -18.39 17.82 12.78
CA ALA A 252 -17.29 17.46 13.67
C ALA A 252 -15.93 17.71 13.00
N TRP A 253 -15.77 17.42 11.70
CA TRP A 253 -14.54 17.75 10.96
C TRP A 253 -14.31 19.25 10.85
N GLU A 254 -15.35 20.05 10.62
CA GLU A 254 -15.25 21.51 10.67
C GLU A 254 -14.80 21.98 12.06
N GLU A 255 -15.42 21.52 13.13
CA GLU A 255 -15.05 21.89 14.50
C GLU A 255 -13.62 21.48 14.88
N PHE A 256 -13.17 20.34 14.34
CA PHE A 256 -11.83 19.82 14.53
C PHE A 256 -10.76 20.68 13.85
N PHE A 257 -10.97 21.05 12.59
CA PHE A 257 -10.00 21.83 11.81
C PHE A 257 -10.13 23.36 11.96
N ARG A 258 -11.30 23.88 12.35
CA ARG A 258 -11.54 25.33 12.45
C ARG A 258 -10.50 26.07 13.32
N PRO A 259 -10.12 25.59 14.52
CA PRO A 259 -9.09 26.25 15.35
C PRO A 259 -7.66 25.79 15.02
N PHE A 260 -7.43 25.14 13.88
CA PHE A 260 -6.14 24.55 13.55
C PHE A 260 -5.07 25.62 13.34
N HIS A 261 -3.98 25.45 14.10
CA HIS A 261 -2.71 26.11 13.89
C HIS A 261 -1.61 25.13 14.35
N PRO A 262 -0.50 24.94 13.63
CA PRO A 262 0.53 23.96 14.01
C PRO A 262 1.08 24.13 15.44
N ALA A 263 1.25 25.36 15.92
CA ALA A 263 1.64 25.63 17.31
C ALA A 263 0.57 25.25 18.35
N ARG A 264 -0.71 25.36 17.99
CA ARG A 264 -1.84 25.14 18.89
C ARG A 264 -2.24 23.67 18.93
N LEU A 265 -2.15 22.99 17.79
CA LEU A 265 -2.45 21.57 17.59
C LEU A 265 -1.22 20.84 17.01
N PRO A 266 -0.12 20.73 17.77
CA PRO A 266 1.15 20.18 17.28
C PRO A 266 1.11 18.68 16.98
N VAL A 267 0.24 17.91 17.66
CA VAL A 267 0.08 16.48 17.39
C VAL A 267 -0.65 16.28 16.07
N LEU A 268 -1.72 17.03 15.82
CA LEU A 268 -2.38 17.04 14.51
C LEU A 268 -1.42 17.50 13.41
N TRP A 269 -0.53 18.46 13.68
CA TRP A 269 0.49 18.84 12.72
C TRP A 269 1.45 17.68 12.38
N ARG A 270 1.88 16.89 13.39
CA ARG A 270 2.67 15.66 13.16
C ARG A 270 1.90 14.64 12.31
N VAL A 271 0.60 14.47 12.54
CA VAL A 271 -0.27 13.59 11.73
C VAL A 271 -0.24 14.02 10.26
N LEU A 272 -0.45 15.30 9.99
CA LEU A 272 -0.45 15.84 8.63
C LEU A 272 0.93 15.70 7.97
N VAL A 273 2.01 16.03 8.68
CA VAL A 273 3.38 15.87 8.16
C VAL A 273 3.70 14.41 7.84
N ALA A 274 3.31 13.46 8.69
CA ALA A 274 3.49 12.03 8.43
C ALA A 274 2.71 11.56 7.20
N GLN A 275 1.48 12.04 6.99
CA GLN A 275 0.73 11.81 5.76
C GLN A 275 1.45 12.39 4.54
N ALA A 276 1.96 13.61 4.64
CA ALA A 276 2.66 14.28 3.55
C ALA A 276 3.93 13.53 3.11
N ILE A 277 4.67 12.95 4.06
CA ILE A 277 5.82 12.08 3.79
C ILE A 277 5.39 10.79 3.06
N LEU A 278 4.31 10.15 3.50
CA LEU A 278 3.78 8.95 2.84
C LEU A 278 3.29 9.25 1.43
N TYR A 279 2.64 10.41 1.22
CA TYR A 279 2.21 10.89 -0.09
C TYR A 279 3.39 11.19 -1.01
N GLN A 280 4.47 11.77 -0.49
CA GLN A 280 5.72 11.91 -1.24
C GLN A 280 6.29 10.54 -1.65
N GLY A 281 6.19 9.54 -0.77
CA GLY A 281 6.56 8.16 -1.10
C GLY A 281 5.76 7.60 -2.28
N LEU A 282 4.44 7.84 -2.32
CA LEU A 282 3.58 7.42 -3.45
C LEU A 282 4.00 8.10 -4.75
N GLU A 283 4.25 9.41 -4.73
CA GLU A 283 4.75 10.14 -5.90
C GLU A 283 6.10 9.61 -6.38
N ASN A 284 7.04 9.34 -5.47
CA ASN A 284 8.35 8.81 -5.80
C ASN A 284 8.22 7.43 -6.46
N LEU A 285 7.34 6.58 -5.92
CA LEU A 285 7.08 5.24 -6.45
C LEU A 285 6.51 5.30 -7.87
N HIS A 286 5.57 6.20 -8.11
CA HIS A 286 4.99 6.42 -9.44
C HIS A 286 6.05 6.90 -10.45
N ARG A 287 7.01 7.73 -10.04
CA ARG A 287 8.08 8.26 -10.92
C ARG A 287 9.21 7.27 -11.20
N SER A 288 9.50 6.35 -10.27
CA SER A 288 10.75 5.55 -10.31
C SER A 288 10.71 4.38 -11.31
N GLY A 289 9.58 4.08 -11.95
CA GLY A 289 9.46 2.92 -12.83
C GLY A 289 9.58 1.58 -12.08
N ALA A 290 9.40 0.47 -12.78
CA ALA A 290 9.22 -0.87 -12.18
C ALA A 290 10.53 -1.63 -11.85
N GLU A 291 11.71 -1.00 -11.92
CA GLU A 291 12.97 -1.73 -11.74
C GLU A 291 13.40 -1.79 -10.25
N GLY A 292 13.36 -2.99 -9.68
CA GLY A 292 13.85 -3.29 -8.33
C GLY A 292 12.77 -3.22 -7.23
N THR A 293 13.15 -3.56 -5.99
CA THR A 293 12.28 -3.37 -4.82
C THR A 293 12.26 -1.89 -4.46
N PRO A 294 11.13 -1.20 -4.66
CA PRO A 294 11.10 0.24 -4.46
C PRO A 294 11.25 0.59 -2.97
N ARG A 295 12.09 1.59 -2.68
CA ARG A 295 12.29 2.14 -1.34
C ARG A 295 11.84 3.60 -1.33
N PRO A 296 10.52 3.85 -1.44
CA PRO A 296 10.00 5.18 -1.75
C PRO A 296 10.30 6.23 -0.67
N LEU A 297 10.65 5.79 0.54
CA LEU A 297 10.95 6.66 1.68
C LEU A 297 12.45 6.78 1.99
N ALA A 298 13.34 6.06 1.30
CA ALA A 298 14.77 6.04 1.58
C ALA A 298 15.43 7.44 1.48
N ALA A 299 15.00 8.23 0.50
CA ALA A 299 15.54 9.57 0.24
C ALA A 299 14.67 10.70 0.82
N VAL A 300 13.66 10.39 1.63
CA VAL A 300 12.81 11.43 2.22
C VAL A 300 13.56 12.11 3.35
N GLY A 301 13.94 13.36 3.10
CA GLY A 301 14.51 14.27 4.09
C GLY A 301 13.53 15.39 4.48
N PRO A 302 13.99 16.35 5.29
CA PRO A 302 13.21 17.52 5.65
C PRO A 302 12.76 18.33 4.42
N ASP A 303 11.46 18.59 4.29
CA ASP A 303 10.87 19.44 3.25
C ASP A 303 10.57 20.84 3.85
N PRO A 304 11.21 21.91 3.36
CA PRO A 304 11.02 23.27 3.89
C PRO A 304 9.61 23.81 3.68
N ARG A 305 8.80 23.21 2.79
CA ARG A 305 7.40 23.63 2.59
C ARG A 305 6.50 23.31 3.78
N PHE A 306 6.96 22.46 4.70
CA PHE A 306 6.29 22.19 5.97
C PHE A 306 6.80 23.08 7.11
N ASP A 307 7.60 24.10 6.80
CA ASP A 307 7.89 25.15 7.76
C ASP A 307 6.73 26.15 7.84
N TRP A 308 6.08 26.17 8.99
CA TRP A 308 4.91 27.01 9.25
C TRP A 308 5.24 28.31 9.99
N ARG A 309 6.51 28.54 10.33
CA ARG A 309 6.94 29.68 11.14
C ARG A 309 7.10 30.94 10.30
N GLU A 310 6.94 32.10 10.92
CA GLU A 310 7.17 33.39 10.26
C GLU A 310 8.64 33.54 9.85
N PRO A 311 8.94 33.99 8.62
CA PRO A 311 10.30 34.22 8.16
C PRO A 311 11.08 35.16 9.09
N GLY A 312 12.31 34.80 9.45
CA GLY A 312 13.16 35.61 10.34
C GLY A 312 13.04 35.27 11.83
N THR A 313 12.19 34.31 12.22
CA THR A 313 12.16 33.79 13.59
C THR A 313 13.31 32.78 13.80
N GLU A 314 14.52 33.28 14.06
CA GLU A 314 15.76 32.45 14.19
C GLU A 314 15.70 31.41 15.34
N ALA A 315 14.83 31.60 16.33
CA ALA A 315 14.88 30.86 17.59
C ALA A 315 14.45 29.37 17.56
N SER A 316 14.03 28.75 16.45
CA SER A 316 13.68 27.31 16.52
C SER A 316 13.64 26.50 15.22
N ILE A 317 14.70 26.43 14.39
CA ILE A 317 14.79 25.40 13.33
C ILE A 317 14.39 24.00 13.88
N ALA A 318 14.72 23.75 15.16
CA ALA A 318 14.33 22.59 15.94
C ALA A 318 12.82 22.27 15.95
N ALA A 319 11.89 23.24 15.96
CA ALA A 319 10.46 22.96 16.16
C ALA A 319 9.74 22.49 14.88
N SER A 320 10.04 23.04 13.69
CA SER A 320 9.48 22.51 12.44
C SER A 320 10.17 21.20 12.03
N ALA A 321 11.50 21.14 12.21
CA ALA A 321 12.26 19.89 12.05
C ALA A 321 11.70 18.79 12.97
N SER A 322 11.29 19.13 14.20
CA SER A 322 10.74 18.15 15.15
C SER A 322 9.51 17.39 14.65
N ALA A 323 8.64 18.03 13.86
CA ALA A 323 7.44 17.35 13.36
C ALA A 323 7.80 16.32 12.28
N GLN A 324 8.74 16.68 11.41
CA GLN A 324 9.23 15.79 10.35
C GLN A 324 10.08 14.66 10.94
N GLU A 325 10.92 14.95 11.93
CA GLU A 325 11.70 13.97 12.67
C GLU A 325 10.82 12.97 13.41
N ALA A 326 9.81 13.45 14.15
CA ALA A 326 8.85 12.59 14.85
C ALA A 326 8.07 11.71 13.86
N ALA A 327 7.61 12.27 12.74
CA ALA A 327 6.94 11.52 11.69
C ALA A 327 7.84 10.43 11.09
N LEU A 328 9.08 10.76 10.71
CA LEU A 328 10.04 9.79 10.16
C LEU A 328 10.40 8.71 11.19
N ALA A 329 10.55 9.06 12.47
CA ALA A 329 10.82 8.10 13.54
C ALA A 329 9.69 7.07 13.67
N LEU A 330 8.43 7.53 13.66
CA LEU A 330 7.28 6.63 13.67
C LEU A 330 7.26 5.74 12.42
N LEU A 331 7.42 6.33 11.24
CA LEU A 331 7.33 5.61 9.97
C LEU A 331 8.43 4.55 9.83
N ARG A 332 9.66 4.82 10.30
CA ARG A 332 10.75 3.82 10.32
C ARG A 332 10.41 2.61 11.20
N THR A 333 9.69 2.83 12.30
CA THR A 333 9.26 1.74 13.19
C THR A 333 8.13 0.92 12.56
N ARG A 334 7.21 1.60 11.87
CA ARG A 334 5.98 0.98 11.34
C ARG A 334 6.14 0.30 10.00
N VAL A 335 6.92 0.90 9.11
CA VAL A 335 7.12 0.45 7.73
C VAL A 335 8.61 0.46 7.36
N PRO A 336 9.45 -0.27 8.12
CA PRO A 336 10.91 -0.27 7.90
C PRO A 336 11.28 -0.67 6.47
N ALA A 337 10.55 -1.61 5.87
CA ALA A 337 10.77 -2.08 4.51
C ALA A 337 10.67 -0.98 3.43
N LEU A 338 10.00 0.15 3.72
CA LEU A 338 9.89 1.27 2.78
C LEU A 338 11.11 2.22 2.80
N PHE A 339 11.98 2.08 3.81
CA PHE A 339 13.20 2.87 3.99
C PHE A 339 14.46 2.17 3.48
N GLY A 340 14.47 0.83 3.46
CA GLY A 340 15.60 0.01 3.01
C GLY A 340 16.07 -0.97 4.03
#